data_AF-A0A432HTW9-F1
#
_entry.id   AF-A0A432HTW9-F1
#
_cell.length_a   1.000
_cell.length_b   1.000
_cell.length_c   1.000
_cell.angle_alpha   90.00
_cell.angle_beta   90.00
_cell.angle_gamma   90.00
#
_symmetry.space_group_name_H-M   'P 1'
#
loop_
_entity.id
_entity.type
_entity.pdbx_description
1 polymer ?
#
loop_
_entity_poly.entity_id
_entity_poly.type
_entity_poly.pdbx_seq_one_letter_code
_entity_poly.pdbx_strand_id
1 'polypeptide(L)'
;MQNILLYLAATLIWGSTWLGIKLQISQVPPILSVGYRFCLAALILLLYCRFTGKKLRFSRYDHMFMALQGFSLFGLGYCMSYLATAYLTSGLVAVVFSTIMMWNIVNLRLFMSQPIDWRAFAGGCVGLVGLCILFWKDLAAFSTSREFIGLAFALTGSYLASIGNIVGSHNAKAGIPSTKGIL
;
A
#
# COMPACT_ATOMS: atom_id res chain seq x y z
N MET A 1 5.79 21.03 15.78
CA MET A 1 6.11 19.87 16.66
C MET A 1 5.15 18.70 16.44
N GLN A 2 3.84 18.92 16.33
CA GLN A 2 2.85 17.84 16.10
C GLN A 2 3.09 16.99 14.84
N ASN A 3 3.56 17.60 13.74
CA ASN A 3 3.86 16.87 12.49
C ASN A 3 4.99 15.83 12.64
N ILE A 4 6.02 16.12 13.45
CA ILE A 4 7.13 15.20 13.67
C ILE A 4 6.64 13.97 14.46
N LEU A 5 5.81 14.20 15.47
CA LEU A 5 5.29 13.12 16.32
C LEU A 5 4.32 12.22 15.53
N LEU A 6 3.45 12.80 14.70
CA LEU A 6 2.60 12.06 13.77
C LEU A 6 3.42 11.27 12.74
N TYR A 7 4.49 11.89 12.21
CA TYR A 7 5.40 11.22 11.27
C TYR A 7 6.13 10.04 11.93
N LEU A 8 6.70 10.23 13.12
CA LEU A 8 7.36 9.15 13.87
C LEU A 8 6.40 8.01 14.20
N ALA A 9 5.18 8.34 14.67
CA ALA A 9 4.16 7.34 14.94
C ALA A 9 3.80 6.55 13.67
N ALA A 10 3.55 7.25 12.55
CA ALA A 10 3.26 6.59 11.28
C ALA A 10 4.40 5.70 10.81
N THR A 11 5.65 6.17 10.88
CA THR A 11 6.84 5.41 10.48
C THR A 11 7.04 4.17 11.36
N LEU A 12 6.84 4.27 12.68
CA LEU A 12 6.96 3.13 13.59
C LEU A 12 5.84 2.11 13.38
N ILE A 13 4.59 2.56 13.23
CA ILE A 13 3.44 1.67 13.01
C ILE A 13 3.58 0.93 11.66
N TRP A 14 3.84 1.67 10.58
CA TRP A 14 3.96 1.07 9.25
C TRP A 14 5.25 0.27 9.06
N GLY A 15 6.36 0.71 9.65
CA GLY A 15 7.63 -0.03 9.62
C GLY A 15 7.55 -1.36 10.38
N SER A 16 6.98 -1.36 11.58
CA SER A 16 6.80 -2.58 12.40
C SER A 16 5.81 -3.57 11.80
N THR A 17 4.92 -3.13 10.90
CA THR A 17 3.97 -4.01 10.22
C THR A 17 4.70 -5.12 9.44
N TRP A 18 5.79 -4.81 8.73
CA TRP A 18 6.57 -5.81 7.99
C TRP A 18 7.20 -6.87 8.90
N LEU A 19 7.65 -6.46 10.08
CA LEU A 19 8.17 -7.37 11.09
C LEU A 19 7.07 -8.29 11.62
N GLY A 20 5.90 -7.73 11.94
CA GLY A 20 4.73 -8.49 12.37
C GLY A 20 4.24 -9.48 11.31
N ILE A 21 4.24 -9.08 10.03
CA ILE A 21 3.92 -9.95 8.89
C ILE A 21 4.85 -11.17 8.86
N LYS A 22 6.17 -10.93 8.96
CA LYS A 22 7.17 -12.01 8.97
C LYS A 22 6.93 -13.00 10.13
N LEU A 23 6.60 -12.49 11.32
CA LEU A 23 6.33 -13.33 12.49
C LEU A 23 5.05 -14.17 12.36
N GLN A 24 4.09 -13.73 11.54
CA GLN A 24 2.78 -14.38 11.41
C GLN A 24 2.73 -15.48 10.34
N ILE A 25 3.62 -15.42 9.34
CA ILE A 25 3.64 -16.37 8.21
C ILE A 25 3.87 -17.83 8.65
N SER A 26 4.44 -18.06 9.84
CA SER A 26 4.74 -19.41 10.35
C SER A 26 3.53 -20.17 10.91
N GLN A 27 2.40 -19.50 11.18
CA GLN A 27 1.28 -20.09 11.93
C GLN A 27 -0.01 -20.21 11.10
N VAL A 28 -0.26 -19.33 10.14
CA VAL A 28 -1.51 -19.27 9.35
C VAL A 28 -1.20 -18.91 7.90
N PRO A 29 -1.92 -19.47 6.91
CA PRO A 29 -1.79 -19.05 5.52
C PRO A 29 -1.92 -17.53 5.37
N PRO A 30 -0.96 -16.85 4.72
CA PRO A 30 -0.91 -15.40 4.54
C PRO A 30 -2.23 -14.76 4.11
N ILE A 31 -2.89 -15.38 3.13
CA ILE A 31 -4.10 -14.85 2.51
C ILE A 31 -5.28 -14.85 3.48
N LEU A 32 -5.36 -15.85 4.36
CA LEU A 32 -6.40 -15.96 5.38
C LEU A 32 -6.20 -14.92 6.48
N SER A 33 -4.94 -14.70 6.90
CA SER A 33 -4.60 -13.65 7.87
C SER A 33 -5.02 -12.26 7.39
N VAL A 34 -4.72 -11.95 6.13
CA VAL A 34 -5.13 -10.71 5.46
C VAL A 34 -6.66 -10.61 5.39
N GLY A 35 -7.32 -11.69 4.97
CA GLY A 35 -8.78 -11.78 4.91
C GLY A 35 -9.46 -11.47 6.24
N TYR A 36 -9.08 -12.16 7.32
CA TYR A 36 -9.69 -11.94 8.64
C TYR A 36 -9.48 -10.51 9.15
N ARG A 37 -8.28 -9.93 8.98
CA ARG A 37 -8.01 -8.55 9.41
C ARG A 37 -8.89 -7.53 8.68
N PHE A 38 -8.96 -7.62 7.36
CA PHE A 38 -9.75 -6.66 6.57
C PHE A 38 -11.25 -6.90 6.70
N CYS A 39 -11.71 -8.15 6.85
CA CYS A 39 -13.10 -8.46 7.17
C CYS A 39 -13.50 -7.90 8.54
N LEU A 40 -12.65 -8.08 9.55
CA LEU A 40 -12.90 -7.53 10.89
C LEU A 40 -12.92 -6.00 10.87
N ALA A 41 -11.96 -5.37 10.19
CA ALA A 41 -11.91 -3.91 10.03
C ALA A 41 -13.15 -3.38 9.30
N ALA A 42 -13.59 -4.05 8.22
CA ALA A 42 -14.81 -3.70 7.50
C ALA A 42 -16.05 -3.82 8.38
N LEU A 43 -16.16 -4.89 9.16
CA LEU A 43 -17.28 -5.11 10.07
C LEU A 43 -17.33 -4.04 11.18
N ILE A 44 -16.19 -3.72 11.78
CA ILE A 44 -16.07 -2.64 12.78
C ILE A 44 -16.49 -1.29 12.18
N LEU A 45 -16.01 -0.97 10.98
CA LEU A 45 -16.38 0.29 10.29
C LEU A 45 -17.86 0.34 9.93
N LEU A 46 -18.45 -0.77 9.50
CA LEU A 46 -19.89 -0.85 9.21
C LEU A 46 -20.73 -0.67 10.48
N LEU A 47 -20.34 -1.31 11.58
CA LEU A 47 -20.96 -1.11 12.90
C LEU A 47 -20.83 0.34 13.34
N TYR A 48 -19.64 0.94 13.23
CA TYR A 48 -19.41 2.34 13.57
C TYR A 48 -20.32 3.28 12.76
N CYS A 49 -20.43 3.09 11.44
CA CYS A 49 -21.35 3.85 10.59
C CYS A 49 -22.82 3.68 11.03
N ARG A 50 -23.20 2.45 11.42
CA ARG A 50 -24.55 2.12 11.89
C ARG A 50 -24.88 2.77 13.24
N PHE A 51 -23.91 2.88 14.15
CA PHE A 51 -24.06 3.54 15.44
C PHE A 51 -23.98 5.07 15.37
N THR A 52 -23.17 5.61 14.47
CA THR A 52 -23.04 7.07 14.26
C THR A 52 -24.10 7.65 13.31
N GLY A 53 -24.99 6.83 12.76
CA GLY A 53 -26.05 7.26 11.86
C GLY A 53 -25.56 7.82 10.53
N LYS A 54 -24.30 7.55 10.15
CA LYS A 54 -23.73 8.00 8.87
C LYS A 54 -24.43 7.30 7.72
N LYS A 55 -25.12 8.07 6.88
CA LYS A 55 -25.86 7.55 5.72
C LYS A 55 -24.85 7.11 4.65
N LEU A 56 -24.72 5.81 4.42
CA LEU A 56 -23.95 5.20 3.32
C LEU A 56 -24.68 5.32 1.97
N ARG A 57 -25.25 6.50 1.67
CA ARG A 57 -25.99 6.75 0.43
C ARG A 57 -25.02 7.29 -0.63
N PHE A 58 -24.26 6.38 -1.23
CA PHE A 58 -23.38 6.68 -2.36
C PHE A 58 -23.98 6.16 -3.67
N SER A 59 -23.59 6.76 -4.80
CA SER A 59 -24.00 6.26 -6.12
C SER A 59 -23.47 4.83 -6.35
N ARG A 60 -24.07 4.07 -7.27
CA ARG A 60 -23.51 2.78 -7.71
C ARG A 60 -22.10 2.94 -8.29
N TYR A 61 -21.85 4.10 -8.91
CA TYR A 61 -20.53 4.48 -9.42
C TYR A 61 -19.52 4.63 -8.28
N ASP A 62 -19.85 5.39 -7.23
CA ASP A 62 -18.99 5.58 -6.06
C ASP A 62 -18.69 4.25 -5.34
N HIS A 63 -19.69 3.37 -5.21
CA HIS A 63 -19.48 2.03 -4.65
C HIS A 63 -18.52 1.19 -5.49
N MET A 64 -18.56 1.29 -6.83
CA MET A 64 -17.58 0.62 -7.69
C MET A 64 -16.17 1.15 -7.47
N PHE A 65 -15.98 2.47 -7.34
CA PHE A 65 -14.66 3.05 -7.06
C PHE A 65 -14.16 2.70 -5.65
N MET A 66 -15.04 2.67 -4.64
CA MET A 66 -14.69 2.18 -3.31
C MET A 66 -14.27 0.70 -3.33
N ALA A 67 -15.01 -0.14 -4.05
CA ALA A 67 -14.68 -1.54 -4.22
C ALA A 67 -13.35 -1.71 -4.97
N LEU A 68 -13.11 -0.94 -6.04
CA LEU A 68 -11.86 -0.95 -6.78
C LEU A 68 -10.67 -0.52 -5.92
N GLN A 69 -10.84 0.52 -5.09
CA GLN A 69 -9.84 0.97 -4.13
C GLN A 69 -9.51 -0.15 -3.14
N GLY A 70 -10.55 -0.75 -2.53
CA GLY A 70 -10.38 -1.83 -1.56
C GLY A 70 -9.73 -3.06 -2.17
N PHE A 71 -10.20 -3.49 -3.34
CA PHE A 71 -9.69 -4.65 -4.04
C PHE A 71 -8.25 -4.47 -4.53
N SER A 72 -7.90 -3.30 -5.07
CA SER A 72 -6.54 -3.05 -5.57
C SER A 72 -5.54 -2.86 -4.44
N LEU A 73 -5.90 -2.07 -3.42
CA LEU A 73 -5.01 -1.72 -2.32
C LEU A 73 -4.92 -2.83 -1.28
N PHE A 74 -6.06 -3.25 -0.72
CA PHE A 74 -6.13 -4.17 0.43
C PHE A 74 -6.34 -5.64 0.03
N GLY A 75 -6.88 -5.89 -1.17
CA GLY A 75 -7.03 -7.24 -1.71
C GLY A 75 -5.77 -7.70 -2.44
N LEU A 76 -5.74 -7.49 -3.75
CA LEU A 76 -4.68 -7.97 -4.62
C LEU A 76 -3.31 -7.40 -4.27
N GLY A 77 -3.20 -6.08 -4.01
CA GLY A 77 -1.93 -5.45 -3.64
C GLY A 77 -1.27 -6.12 -2.44
N TYR A 78 -2.03 -6.28 -1.33
CA TYR A 78 -1.55 -6.99 -0.14
C TYR A 78 -1.28 -8.48 -0.38
N CYS A 79 -2.12 -9.18 -1.15
CA CYS A 79 -1.89 -10.59 -1.49
C CYS A 79 -0.56 -10.78 -2.23
N MET A 80 -0.31 -9.96 -3.25
CA MET A 80 0.95 -9.99 -4.00
C MET A 80 2.15 -9.62 -3.10
N SER A 81 1.97 -8.67 -2.17
CA SER A 81 2.99 -8.31 -1.18
C SER A 81 3.40 -9.50 -0.31
N TYR A 82 2.42 -10.25 0.18
CA TYR A 82 2.63 -11.42 1.02
C TYR A 82 3.14 -12.63 0.25
N LEU A 83 2.77 -12.77 -1.02
CA LEU A 83 3.38 -13.79 -1.88
C LEU A 83 4.85 -13.48 -2.10
N ALA A 84 5.22 -12.20 -2.29
CA ALA A 84 6.61 -11.80 -2.45
C ALA A 84 7.47 -12.12 -1.21
N THR A 85 6.93 -11.99 0.01
CA THR A 85 7.67 -12.33 1.24
C THR A 85 7.94 -13.83 1.40
N ALA A 86 7.28 -14.70 0.62
CA ALA A 86 7.62 -16.13 0.56
C ALA A 86 8.89 -16.41 -0.25
N TYR A 87 9.32 -15.47 -1.10
CA TYR A 87 10.47 -15.61 -2.00
C TYR A 87 11.61 -14.67 -1.67
N LEU A 88 11.31 -13.51 -1.07
CA LEU A 88 12.26 -12.45 -0.77
C LEU A 88 12.31 -12.15 0.73
N THR A 89 13.46 -11.65 1.18
CA THR A 89 13.58 -11.13 2.55
C THR A 89 12.64 -9.94 2.76
N SER A 90 12.15 -9.77 3.99
CA SER A 90 11.25 -8.64 4.33
C SER A 90 11.87 -7.27 4.03
N GLY A 91 13.21 -7.17 4.09
CA GLY A 91 13.95 -5.97 3.71
C GLY A 91 13.85 -5.68 2.21
N LEU A 92 14.13 -6.67 1.36
CA LEU A 92 13.99 -6.54 -0.09
C LEU A 92 12.54 -6.20 -0.51
N VAL A 93 11.56 -6.85 0.12
CA VAL A 93 10.15 -6.53 -0.16
C VAL A 93 9.84 -5.08 0.21
N ALA A 94 10.27 -4.60 1.38
CA ALA A 94 10.08 -3.20 1.78
C ALA A 94 10.74 -2.22 0.79
N VAL A 95 11.91 -2.55 0.24
CA VAL A 95 12.56 -1.77 -0.80
C VAL A 95 11.73 -1.69 -2.06
N VAL A 96 11.30 -2.83 -2.59
CA VAL A 96 10.49 -2.85 -3.80
C VAL A 96 9.17 -2.11 -3.56
N PHE A 97 8.59 -2.21 -2.36
CA PHE A 97 7.40 -1.45 -2.00
C PHE A 97 7.61 0.07 -1.99
N SER A 98 8.81 0.57 -1.70
CA SER A 98 9.09 2.01 -1.78
C SER A 98 8.86 2.59 -3.19
N THR A 99 8.94 1.75 -4.25
CA THR A 99 8.62 2.14 -5.64
C THR A 99 7.17 2.59 -5.82
N ILE A 100 6.26 2.26 -4.88
CA ILE A 100 4.88 2.76 -4.85
C ILE A 100 4.83 4.28 -4.94
N MET A 101 5.80 4.99 -4.37
CA MET A 101 5.84 6.46 -4.41
C MET A 101 6.07 6.96 -5.85
N MET A 102 6.98 6.33 -6.60
CA MET A 102 7.18 6.65 -8.01
C MET A 102 5.95 6.32 -8.83
N TRP A 103 5.36 5.14 -8.64
CA TRP A 103 4.12 4.77 -9.31
C TRP A 103 3.00 5.76 -9.01
N ASN A 104 2.89 6.24 -7.77
CA ASN A 104 1.90 7.25 -7.39
C ASN A 104 2.11 8.55 -8.17
N ILE A 105 3.35 9.06 -8.26
CA ILE A 105 3.65 10.30 -8.99
C ILE A 105 3.29 10.15 -10.47
N VAL A 106 3.67 9.04 -11.09
CA VAL A 106 3.39 8.74 -12.51
C VAL A 106 1.88 8.59 -12.74
N ASN A 107 1.20 7.79 -11.92
CA ASN A 107 -0.22 7.54 -12.06
C ASN A 107 -1.07 8.78 -11.74
N LEU A 108 -0.67 9.65 -10.81
CA LEU A 108 -1.32 10.94 -10.56
C LEU A 108 -1.24 11.85 -11.81
N ARG A 109 -0.11 11.84 -12.51
CA ARG A 109 0.03 12.56 -13.79
C ARG A 109 -0.87 11.97 -14.87
N LEU A 110 -0.84 10.64 -15.05
CA LEU A 110 -1.57 9.96 -16.12
C LEU A 110 -3.09 10.00 -15.93
N PHE A 111 -3.58 9.68 -14.74
CA PHE A 111 -5.02 9.54 -14.48
C PHE A 111 -5.70 10.80 -13.95
N MET A 112 -4.95 11.71 -13.32
CA MET A 112 -5.52 12.91 -12.71
C MET A 112 -4.95 14.22 -13.28
N SER A 113 -4.09 14.14 -14.31
CA SER A 113 -3.44 15.28 -14.95
C SER A 113 -2.73 16.23 -13.98
N GLN A 114 -2.35 15.75 -12.78
CA GLN A 114 -1.66 16.58 -11.80
C GLN A 114 -0.23 16.87 -12.25
N PRO A 115 0.33 18.05 -11.92
CA PRO A 115 1.73 18.34 -12.20
C PRO A 115 2.64 17.36 -11.45
N ILE A 116 3.70 16.91 -12.12
CA ILE A 116 4.73 16.09 -11.48
C ILE A 116 5.56 17.01 -10.58
N ASP A 117 5.59 16.73 -9.28
CA ASP A 117 6.58 17.33 -8.40
C ASP A 117 7.93 16.67 -8.64
N TRP A 118 8.77 17.34 -9.45
CA TRP A 118 10.09 16.83 -9.81
C TRP A 118 11.03 16.70 -8.61
N ARG A 119 10.83 17.50 -7.53
CA ARG A 119 11.64 17.37 -6.31
C ARG A 119 11.31 16.08 -5.58
N ALA A 120 10.02 15.76 -5.47
CA ALA A 120 9.57 14.50 -4.89
C ALA A 120 10.01 13.29 -5.74
N PHE A 121 9.94 13.41 -7.07
CA PHE A 121 10.37 12.36 -7.98
C PHE A 121 11.89 12.11 -7.89
N ALA A 122 12.70 13.17 -7.95
CA ALA A 122 14.16 13.06 -7.82
C ALA A 122 14.56 12.50 -6.44
N GLY A 123 13.91 12.97 -5.36
CA GLY A 123 14.11 12.42 -4.02
C GLY A 123 13.77 10.93 -3.93
N GLY A 124 12.70 10.50 -4.60
CA GLY A 124 12.32 9.09 -4.74
C GLY A 124 13.38 8.26 -5.46
N CYS A 125 13.91 8.76 -6.58
CA CYS A 125 14.98 8.10 -7.32
C CYS A 125 16.25 7.95 -6.47
N VAL A 126 16.66 9.01 -5.75
CA VAL A 126 17.83 8.95 -4.85
C VAL A 126 17.58 7.94 -3.73
N GLY A 127 16.38 7.93 -3.15
CA GLY A 127 15.99 6.93 -2.14
C GLY A 127 16.11 5.50 -2.67
N LEU A 128 15.61 5.23 -3.87
CA LEU A 128 15.72 3.91 -4.51
C LEU A 128 17.15 3.50 -4.77
N VAL A 129 18.00 4.42 -5.25
CA VAL A 129 19.43 4.14 -5.42
C VAL A 129 20.07 3.77 -4.08
N GLY A 130 19.79 4.53 -3.02
CA GLY A 130 20.27 4.22 -1.67
C GLY A 130 19.83 2.83 -1.19
N LEU A 131 18.59 2.44 -1.48
CA LEU A 131 18.08 1.12 -1.14
C LEU A 131 18.71 0.00 -1.99
N CYS A 132 18.92 0.22 -3.29
CA CYS A 132 19.63 -0.74 -4.14
C CYS A 132 21.07 -0.98 -3.67
N ILE A 133 21.75 0.07 -3.20
CA ILE A 133 23.09 -0.04 -2.62
C ILE A 133 23.03 -0.83 -1.30
N LEU A 134 22.07 -0.52 -0.43
CA LEU A 134 21.90 -1.19 0.86
C LEU A 134 21.69 -2.71 0.71
N PHE A 135 20.92 -3.13 -0.30
CA PHE A 135 20.61 -4.52 -0.57
C PHE A 135 21.39 -5.11 -1.74
N TRP A 136 22.50 -4.47 -2.15
CA TRP A 136 23.29 -4.87 -3.31
C TRP A 136 23.74 -6.33 -3.25
N LYS A 137 24.18 -6.79 -2.06
CA LYS A 137 24.64 -8.16 -1.87
C LYS A 137 23.51 -9.18 -2.03
N ASP A 138 22.33 -8.87 -1.53
CA ASP A 138 21.17 -9.74 -1.66
C ASP A 138 20.68 -9.81 -3.13
N LEU A 139 20.72 -8.68 -3.84
CA LEU A 139 20.40 -8.61 -5.28
C LEU A 139 21.44 -9.35 -6.14
N ALA A 140 22.73 -9.21 -5.82
CA ALA A 140 23.81 -9.89 -6.52
C ALA A 140 23.82 -11.41 -6.26
N ALA A 141 23.21 -11.86 -5.15
CA ALA A 141 23.04 -13.27 -4.82
C ALA A 141 21.85 -13.93 -5.54
N PHE A 142 21.05 -13.17 -6.31
CA PHE A 142 19.95 -13.73 -7.08
C PHE A 142 20.49 -14.74 -8.10
N SER A 143 20.20 -16.00 -7.86
CA SER A 143 20.72 -17.14 -8.61
C SER A 143 19.62 -18.08 -9.07
N THR A 144 18.39 -17.92 -8.53
CA THR A 144 17.28 -18.82 -8.77
C THR A 144 16.09 -18.09 -9.40
N SER A 145 15.37 -18.76 -10.30
CA SER A 145 14.12 -18.25 -10.91
C SER A 145 13.07 -17.81 -9.88
N ARG A 146 13.10 -18.37 -8.67
CA ARG A 146 12.20 -18.06 -7.55
C ARG A 146 12.34 -16.62 -7.05
N GLU A 147 13.54 -16.06 -7.01
CA GLU A 147 13.78 -14.70 -6.52
C GLU A 147 13.20 -13.67 -7.49
N PHE A 148 13.33 -13.91 -8.80
CA PHE A 148 12.70 -13.10 -9.84
C PHE A 148 11.17 -13.16 -9.79
N ILE A 149 10.59 -14.32 -9.49
CA ILE A 149 9.14 -14.44 -9.26
C ILE A 149 8.71 -13.60 -8.05
N GLY A 150 9.47 -13.65 -6.96
CA GLY A 150 9.26 -12.79 -5.79
C GLY A 150 9.29 -11.30 -6.12
N LEU A 151 10.27 -10.89 -6.93
CA LEU A 151 10.42 -9.51 -7.38
C LEU A 151 9.23 -9.08 -8.24
N ALA A 152 8.78 -9.93 -9.16
CA ALA A 152 7.61 -9.67 -10.01
C ALA A 152 6.33 -9.51 -9.17
N PHE A 153 6.14 -10.33 -8.14
CA PHE A 153 5.02 -10.18 -7.21
C PHE A 153 5.10 -8.86 -6.43
N ALA A 154 6.28 -8.50 -5.90
CA ALA A 154 6.45 -7.26 -5.16
C ALA A 154 6.19 -6.03 -6.04
N LEU A 155 6.71 -6.00 -7.26
CA LEU A 155 6.48 -4.92 -8.22
C LEU A 155 5.01 -4.81 -8.60
N THR A 156 4.37 -5.94 -8.92
CA THR A 156 2.93 -5.98 -9.25
C THR A 156 2.08 -5.50 -8.07
N GLY A 157 2.40 -5.95 -6.85
CA GLY A 157 1.75 -5.50 -5.62
C GLY A 157 1.91 -4.00 -5.39
N SER A 158 3.12 -3.46 -5.59
CA SER A 158 3.38 -2.01 -5.47
C SER A 158 2.59 -1.19 -6.49
N TYR A 159 2.45 -1.67 -7.72
CA TYR A 159 1.68 -1.01 -8.77
C TYR A 159 0.17 -1.03 -8.48
N LEU A 160 -0.37 -2.19 -8.06
CA LEU A 160 -1.77 -2.31 -7.65
C LEU A 160 -2.10 -1.40 -6.45
N ALA A 161 -1.20 -1.33 -5.49
CA ALA A 161 -1.32 -0.41 -4.37
C ALA A 161 -1.31 1.05 -4.83
N SER A 162 -0.51 1.39 -5.84
CA SER A 162 -0.55 2.71 -6.45
C SER A 162 -1.90 3.02 -7.11
N ILE A 163 -2.45 2.09 -7.90
CA ILE A 163 -3.81 2.23 -8.47
C ILE A 163 -4.83 2.50 -7.36
N GLY A 164 -4.78 1.72 -6.27
CA GLY A 164 -5.65 1.94 -5.11
C GLY A 164 -5.52 3.34 -4.51
N ASN A 165 -4.30 3.88 -4.40
CA ASN A 165 -4.06 5.25 -3.93
C ASN A 165 -4.67 6.30 -4.88
N ILE A 166 -4.58 6.11 -6.20
CA ILE A 166 -5.18 7.03 -7.18
C ILE A 166 -6.70 7.00 -7.11
N VAL A 167 -7.30 5.83 -7.03
CA VAL A 167 -8.75 5.66 -6.86
C VAL A 167 -9.18 6.31 -5.53
N GLY A 168 -8.40 6.17 -4.47
CA GLY A 168 -8.62 6.89 -3.21
C GLY A 168 -8.55 8.41 -3.36
N SER A 169 -7.57 8.92 -4.11
CA SER A 169 -7.46 10.35 -4.43
C SER A 169 -8.64 10.85 -5.28
N HIS A 170 -9.14 10.02 -6.21
CA HIS A 170 -10.36 10.30 -6.97
C HIS A 170 -11.58 10.39 -6.06
N ASN A 171 -11.78 9.40 -5.19
CA ASN A 171 -12.88 9.37 -4.22
C ASN A 171 -12.84 10.61 -3.29
N ALA A 172 -11.64 10.99 -2.82
CA ALA A 172 -11.44 12.17 -2.00
C ALA A 172 -11.81 13.48 -2.72
N LYS A 173 -11.51 13.59 -4.03
CA LYS A 173 -11.90 14.74 -4.86
C LYS A 173 -13.39 14.76 -5.18
N ALA A 174 -14.02 13.58 -5.31
CA ALA A 174 -15.46 13.44 -5.56
C ALA A 174 -16.33 13.77 -4.34
N GLY A 175 -15.74 14.18 -3.21
CA GLY A 175 -16.48 14.58 -2.01
C GLY A 175 -16.96 13.40 -1.15
N ILE A 176 -16.52 12.17 -1.46
CA ILE A 176 -16.67 11.04 -0.56
C ILE A 176 -15.81 11.33 0.67
N PRO A 177 -16.37 11.31 1.90
CA PRO A 177 -15.63 11.72 3.09
C PRO A 177 -14.53 10.71 3.46
N SER A 178 -13.37 10.83 2.82
CA SER A 178 -12.10 10.27 3.27
C SER A 178 -11.39 11.35 4.10
N THR A 179 -11.74 11.41 5.39
CA THR A 179 -11.00 12.12 6.46
C THR A 179 -10.67 13.62 6.28
N LYS A 180 -11.26 14.35 5.33
CA LYS A 180 -11.11 15.82 5.21
C LYS A 180 -12.15 16.65 5.99
N GLY A 181 -12.98 16.02 6.83
CA GLY A 181 -14.05 16.68 7.58
C GLY A 181 -13.85 16.77 9.08
N ILE A 182 -12.60 16.68 9.56
CA ILE A 182 -12.25 16.94 10.96
C ILE A 182 -10.99 17.81 10.92
N LEU A 183 -11.19 19.08 10.61
CA LEU A 183 -10.49 20.28 11.11
C LEU A 183 -11.14 21.50 10.45
#